data_AF-A0A8T3YQL4-F1
#
_entry.id   AF-A0A8T3YQL4-F1
#
_cell.length_a   1.000
_cell.length_b   1.000
_cell.length_c   1.000
_cell.angle_alpha   90.00
_cell.angle_beta   90.00
_cell.angle_gamma   90.00
#
_symmetry.space_group_name_H-M   'P 1'
#
loop_
_entity.id
_entity.type
_entity.pdbx_description
1 polymer ?
#
loop_
_entity_poly.entity_id
_entity_poly.type
_entity_poly.pdbx_seq_one_letter_code
_entity_poly.pdbx_strand_id
1 'polypeptide(L)' 'MVEKFIKKYDGEFKKRALWEHLPKKMMYQTFCVVIDYLYENRRISIDAVGKIGWAYYPELARKYYDRKDLGRY' A
#
# COMPACT_ATOMS: atom_id res chain seq x y z
N MET A 1 7.82 -7.83 4.61
CA MET A 1 7.83 -8.71 3.42
C MET A 1 6.73 -8.30 2.44
N VAL A 2 5.45 -8.40 2.83
CA VAL A 2 4.31 -7.93 2.03
C VAL A 2 4.33 -6.40 1.87
N GLU A 3 4.48 -5.63 2.94
CA GLU A 3 4.56 -4.16 2.87
C GLU A 3 5.68 -3.66 1.93
N LYS A 4 6.88 -4.24 2.04
CA LYS A 4 8.02 -3.89 1.17
C LYS A 4 7.74 -4.21 -0.30
N PHE A 5 7.00 -5.29 -0.56
CA PHE A 5 6.61 -5.68 -1.90
C PHE A 5 5.57 -4.71 -2.48
N ILE A 6 4.53 -4.39 -1.71
CA ILE A 6 3.50 -3.40 -2.11
C ILE A 6 4.13 -2.03 -2.38
N LYS A 7 5.05 -1.57 -1.51
CA LYS A 7 5.80 -0.32 -1.73
C LYS A 7 6.62 -0.30 -3.02
N LYS A 8 7.17 -1.45 -3.43
CA LYS A 8 8.05 -1.54 -4.60
C LYS A 8 7.26 -1.57 -5.91
N TYR A 9 6.10 -2.23 -5.92
CA TYR A 9 5.25 -2.46 -7.09
C TYR A 9 3.90 -1.75 -6.95
N ASP A 10 3.95 -0.53 -6.41
CA ASP A 10 2.79 0.28 -6.02
C ASP A 10 1.75 0.38 -7.15
N GLY A 11 0.54 -0.15 -6.92
CA GLY A 11 -0.55 -0.07 -7.89
C GLY A 11 -0.40 -0.97 -9.11
N GLU A 12 0.53 -1.93 -9.10
CA GLU A 12 0.71 -2.86 -10.24
C GLU A 12 -0.22 -4.08 -10.16
N PHE A 13 -0.40 -4.64 -8.96
CA PHE A 13 -1.02 -5.96 -8.78
C PHE A 13 -2.38 -5.92 -8.08
N LYS A 14 -3.28 -6.81 -8.50
CA LYS A 14 -4.49 -7.18 -7.75
C LYS A 14 -4.17 -8.16 -6.61
N LYS A 15 -5.07 -8.32 -5.64
CA LYS A 15 -4.88 -9.16 -4.42
C LYS A 15 -4.26 -10.54 -4.70
N ARG A 16 -4.83 -11.32 -5.64
CA ARG A 16 -4.33 -12.67 -5.99
C ARG A 16 -2.97 -12.64 -6.68
N ALA A 17 -2.79 -11.76 -7.67
CA ALA A 17 -1.53 -11.63 -8.38
C ALA A 17 -0.40 -11.21 -7.42
N LEU A 18 -0.70 -10.31 -6.48
CA LEU A 18 0.25 -9.87 -5.46
C LEU A 18 0.72 -11.04 -4.59
N TRP A 19 -0.21 -11.89 -4.13
CA TRP A 19 0.11 -13.10 -3.38
C TRP A 19 0.95 -14.10 -4.20
N GLU A 20 0.65 -14.24 -5.49
CA GLU A 20 1.37 -15.16 -6.38
C GLU A 20 2.84 -14.76 -6.59
N HIS A 21 3.11 -13.45 -6.63
CA HIS A 21 4.44 -12.86 -6.87
C HIS A 21 5.23 -12.56 -5.59
N LEU A 22 4.71 -12.91 -4.41
CA LEU A 22 5.47 -12.71 -3.18
C LEU A 22 6.78 -13.51 -3.22
N PRO A 23 7.92 -12.90 -2.81
CA PRO A 23 9.24 -13.52 -2.89
C PRO A 23 9.36 -14.77 -2.00
N LYS A 24 8.52 -14.90 -0.98
CA LYS A 24 8.35 -16.12 -0.20
C LYS A 24 6.86 -16.45 -0.16
N LYS A 25 6.50 -17.66 -0.54
CA LYS A 25 5.10 -18.11 -0.48
C LYS A 25 4.65 -18.18 0.97
N MET A 26 3.45 -17.68 1.24
CA MET A 26 2.75 -17.82 2.52
C MET A 26 1.35 -18.37 2.26
N MET A 27 0.72 -18.92 3.30
CA MET A 27 -0.68 -19.34 3.20
C MET A 27 -1.57 -18.16 2.80
N TYR A 28 -2.51 -18.42 1.90
CA TYR A 28 -3.40 -17.38 1.37
C TYR A 28 -4.21 -16.70 2.47
N GLN A 29 -4.68 -17.46 3.47
CA GLN A 29 -5.44 -16.90 4.59
C GLN A 29 -4.61 -15.91 5.42
N THR A 30 -3.34 -16.25 5.72
CA THR A 30 -2.42 -15.33 6.40
C THR A 30 -2.17 -14.07 5.58
N PHE A 31 -2.03 -14.21 4.26
CA PHE A 31 -1.93 -13.07 3.36
C PHE A 31 -3.17 -12.17 3.43
N CYS A 32 -4.37 -12.74 3.42
CA CYS A 32 -5.60 -11.97 3.57
C CYS A 32 -5.62 -11.17 4.87
N VAL A 33 -5.31 -11.79 6.01
CA VAL A 33 -5.24 -11.10 7.32
C VAL A 33 -4.26 -9.92 7.28
N VAL A 34 -3.10 -10.10 6.64
CA VAL A 34 -2.10 -9.02 6.49
C VAL A 34 -2.65 -7.89 5.61
N ILE A 35 -3.29 -8.20 4.48
CA ILE A 35 -3.88 -7.19 3.61
C ILE A 35 -4.99 -6.43 4.31
N ASP A 36 -5.88 -7.12 5.01
CA ASP A 36 -7.01 -6.52 5.70
C ASP A 36 -6.52 -5.60 6.82
N TYR A 37 -5.52 -6.05 7.60
CA TYR A 37 -4.83 -5.21 8.60
C TYR A 37 -4.19 -3.94 8.00
N LEU A 38 -3.53 -4.06 6.84
CA LEU A 38 -2.91 -2.91 6.18
C LEU A 38 -3.95 -1.94 5.61
N TYR A 39 -5.07 -2.46 5.14
CA TYR A 39 -6.18 -1.67 4.62
C TYR A 39 -6.88 -0.90 5.74
N GLU A 40 -7.21 -1.57 6.85
CA GLU A 40 -7.83 -0.96 8.03
C GLU A 40 -6.96 0.16 8.63
N ASN A 41 -5.64 -0.05 8.68
CA ASN A 41 -4.69 0.97 9.14
C ASN A 41 -4.35 2.04 8.08
N ARG A 42 -5.07 2.07 6.95
CA ARG A 42 -4.88 3.03 5.85
C ARG A 42 -3.45 3.07 5.29
N ARG A 43 -2.71 1.98 5.41
CA ARG A 43 -1.35 1.86 4.84
C ARG A 43 -1.39 1.55 3.35
N ILE A 44 -2.44 0.86 2.91
CA ILE A 44 -2.69 0.53 1.51
C ILE A 44 -4.03 1.08 1.06
N SER A 45 -4.15 1.33 -0.23
CA SER A 45 -5.39 1.67 -0.91
C SER A 45 -5.70 0.63 -1.97
N ILE A 46 -6.97 0.49 -2.32
CA ILE A 46 -7.43 -0.37 -3.41
C ILE A 46 -8.07 0.53 -4.45
N ASP A 47 -7.57 0.49 -5.68
CA ASP A 47 -8.14 1.27 -6.78
C ASP A 47 -9.49 0.69 -7.25
N ALA A 48 -10.19 1.42 -8.12
CA ALA A 48 -11.48 0.99 -8.67
C ALA A 48 -11.42 -0.34 -9.46
N VAL A 49 -10.24 -0.77 -9.90
CA VAL A 49 -9.99 -1.98 -10.69
C VAL A 49 -9.53 -3.16 -9.79
N GLY A 50 -9.33 -2.91 -8.50
CA GLY A 50 -8.91 -3.86 -7.48
C GLY A 50 -7.40 -4.01 -7.33
N LYS A 51 -6.59 -3.09 -7.85
CA LYS A 51 -5.14 -3.07 -7.62
C LYS A 51 -4.81 -2.46 -6.28
N ILE A 52 -3.76 -3.00 -5.65
CA ILE A 52 -3.33 -2.62 -4.31
C ILE A 52 -2.16 -1.65 -4.43
N GLY A 53 -2.35 -0.44 -3.93
CA GLY A 53 -1.33 0.59 -3.85
C GLY A 53 -0.91 0.89 -2.41
N TRP A 54 0.28 1.46 -2.25
CA TRP A 54 0.77 1.98 -0.99
C TRP A 54 0.27 3.41 -0.79
N ALA A 55 -0.41 3.68 0.32
CA ALA A 55 -1.04 4.98 0.57
C ALA A 55 -0.26 5.85 1.58
N TYR A 56 0.71 5.27 2.30
CA TYR A 56 1.31 5.92 3.47
C TYR A 56 2.74 6.41 3.24
N TYR A 57 2.90 7.67 2.82
CA TYR A 57 4.19 8.32 2.57
C TYR A 57 4.48 9.45 3.57
N PRO A 58 4.91 9.14 4.82
CA PRO A 58 5.03 10.13 5.88
C PRO A 58 6.06 11.22 5.59
N GLU A 59 7.19 10.87 4.96
CA GLU A 59 8.24 11.84 4.61
C GLU A 59 7.76 12.84 3.57
N LEU A 60 7.06 12.35 2.53
CA LEU A 60 6.51 13.18 1.48
C LEU A 60 5.37 14.07 2.03
N ALA A 61 4.50 13.49 2.87
CA ALA A 61 3.46 14.23 3.56
C ALA A 61 4.05 15.34 4.42
N ARG A 62 5.14 15.07 5.16
CA ARG A 62 5.83 16.08 5.96
C ARG A 62 6.45 17.17 5.11
N LYS A 63 7.14 16.80 4.02
CA LYS A 63 7.72 17.74 3.06
C LYS A 63 6.68 18.72 2.50
N TYR A 64 5.49 18.24 2.17
CA TYR A 64 4.41 19.11 1.67
C TYR A 64 3.68 19.85 2.78
N TYR A 65 3.57 19.29 3.98
CA TYR A 65 3.00 19.98 5.13
C TYR A 65 3.83 21.21 5.53
N ASP A 66 5.15 21.11 5.50
CA ASP A 66 6.05 22.20 5.87
C ASP A 66 6.13 23.31 4.78
N ARG A 67 5.56 23.07 3.60
CA ARG A 67 5.46 24.05 2.50
C ARG A 67 4.29 25.01 2.72
N LYS A 68 4.60 26.22 3.17
CA LYS A 68 3.62 27.28 3.44
C LYS A 68 2.91 27.81 2.18
N ASP A 69 3.50 27.63 1.01
CA ASP A 69 2.94 28.06 -0.28
C ASP A 69 1.82 27.16 -0.80
N LEU A 70 1.64 25.97 -0.22
CA LEU A 70 0.57 25.03 -0.54
C LEU A 70 -0.68 25.20 0.35
N GLY A 71 -0.61 26.05 1.39
CA GLY A 71 -1.76 26.39 2.21
C GLY A 71 -2.72 27.29 1.44
N ARG A 72 -4.03 27.00 1.50
CA ARG A 72 -5.05 27.96 1.04
C ARG A 72 -4.96 29.21 1.93
N TYR A 73 -4.70 30.34 1.29
CA TYR A 73 -4.77 31.69 1.85
C TYR A 73 -6.06 31.93 2.64
#